data_AF-A0A0C3QTY5-F1
#
_entry.id   AF-A0A0C3QTY5-F1
#
_cell.length_a   1.000
_cell.length_b   1.000
_cell.length_c   1.000
_cell.angle_alpha   90.00
_cell.angle_beta   90.00
_cell.angle_gamma   90.00
#
_symmetry.space_group_name_H-M   'P 1'
#
loop_
_entity.id
_entity.type
_entity.pdbx_description
1 polymer ?
#
loop_
_entity_poly.entity_id
_entity_poly.type
_entity_poly.pdbx_seq_one_letter_code
_entity_poly.pdbx_strand_id
1 'polypeptide(L)'
;KGVIVLSILMQSSNEHCNMLQTIIGFFLNSVHTPSRVIDLLSHAGISVAASTLLKMDESLIGQCKEKIIQAWKGFLIGTAYDNLDFTFKTKQPTLENGGRFLSTTSATFLPL
;
A
#
# COMPACT_ATOMS: atom_id res chain seq x y z
N LYS A 1 -5.01 -17.79 -27.40
CA LYS A 1 -4.69 -18.77 -26.31
C LYS A 1 -4.56 -18.08 -24.95
N GLY A 2 -3.66 -17.08 -24.79
CA GLY A 2 -3.47 -16.37 -23.51
C GLY A 2 -4.72 -15.69 -22.94
N VAL A 3 -5.52 -15.04 -23.78
CA VAL A 3 -6.79 -14.38 -23.36
C VAL A 3 -7.76 -15.37 -22.72
N ILE A 4 -7.88 -16.58 -23.28
CA ILE A 4 -8.78 -17.62 -22.75
C ILE A 4 -8.30 -18.07 -21.35
N VAL A 5 -7.00 -18.27 -21.18
CA VAL A 5 -6.41 -18.62 -19.88
C VAL A 5 -6.66 -17.51 -18.86
N LEU A 6 -6.48 -16.24 -19.26
CA LEU A 6 -6.71 -15.10 -18.38
C LEU A 6 -8.20 -15.02 -17.96
N SER A 7 -9.13 -15.23 -18.89
CA SER A 7 -10.57 -15.26 -18.60
C SER A 7 -10.93 -16.39 -17.63
N ILE A 8 -10.34 -17.58 -17.79
CA ILE A 8 -10.55 -18.70 -16.87
C ILE A 8 -10.03 -18.36 -15.47
N LEU A 9 -8.82 -17.78 -15.38
CA LEU A 9 -8.22 -17.38 -14.10
C LEU A 9 -9.02 -16.26 -13.42
N MET A 10 -9.54 -15.30 -14.19
CA MET A 10 -10.37 -14.21 -13.66
C MET A 10 -11.75 -14.71 -13.19
N GLN A 11 -12.36 -15.68 -13.89
CA GLN A 11 -13.68 -16.20 -13.54
C GLN A 11 -13.65 -17.40 -12.58
N SER A 12 -12.47 -17.94 -12.29
CA SER A 12 -12.28 -19.02 -11.33
C SER A 12 -12.47 -18.51 -9.90
N SER A 13 -13.71 -18.53 -9.42
CA SER A 13 -14.05 -18.24 -8.03
C SER A 13 -13.60 -19.40 -7.12
N ASN A 14 -12.36 -19.32 -6.63
CA ASN A 14 -11.87 -20.16 -5.53
C ASN A 14 -12.14 -19.44 -4.20
N GLU A 15 -12.75 -20.14 -3.25
CA GLU A 15 -13.09 -19.68 -1.90
C GLU A 15 -11.88 -19.20 -1.09
N HIS A 16 -10.65 -19.60 -1.46
CA HIS A 16 -9.45 -19.33 -0.67
C HIS A 16 -8.54 -18.22 -1.18
N CYS A 17 -8.63 -17.81 -2.46
CA CYS A 17 -8.07 -16.56 -3.03
C CYS A 17 -7.95 -16.71 -4.54
N ASN A 18 -8.55 -15.79 -5.31
CA ASN A 18 -8.12 -15.58 -6.69
C ASN A 18 -6.86 -14.69 -6.67
N MET A 19 -5.68 -15.32 -6.61
CA MET A 19 -4.39 -14.63 -6.55
C MET A 19 -4.24 -13.53 -7.61
N LEU A 20 -4.74 -13.76 -8.83
CA LEU A 20 -4.68 -12.77 -9.91
C LEU A 20 -5.51 -11.53 -9.58
N GLN A 21 -6.76 -11.71 -9.14
CA GLN A 21 -7.63 -10.60 -8.72
C GLN A 21 -7.05 -9.84 -7.51
N THR A 22 -6.42 -10.55 -6.58
CA THR A 22 -5.76 -9.93 -5.42
C THR A 22 -4.57 -9.07 -5.85
N ILE A 23 -3.71 -9.55 -6.75
CA ILE A 23 -2.57 -8.79 -7.28
C ILE A 23 -3.07 -7.54 -8.02
N ILE A 24 -4.08 -7.68 -8.87
CA ILE A 24 -4.67 -6.56 -9.61
C ILE A 24 -5.27 -5.55 -8.62
N GLY A 25 -6.06 -6.00 -7.65
CA GLY A 25 -6.67 -5.13 -6.64
C GLY A 25 -5.64 -4.39 -5.79
N PHE A 26 -4.59 -5.08 -5.35
CA PHE A 26 -3.51 -4.47 -4.58
C PHE A 26 -2.77 -3.40 -5.39
N PHE A 27 -2.47 -3.68 -6.66
CA PHE A 27 -1.87 -2.68 -7.56
C PHE A 27 -2.78 -1.45 -7.71
N LEU A 28 -4.08 -1.64 -7.95
CA LEU A 28 -5.04 -0.54 -8.07
C LEU A 28 -5.10 0.31 -6.80
N ASN A 29 -5.08 -0.33 -5.63
CA ASN A 29 -5.02 0.36 -4.34
C ASN A 29 -3.72 1.17 -4.18
N SER A 30 -2.58 0.62 -4.61
CA SER A 30 -1.27 1.28 -4.50
C SER A 30 -1.16 2.56 -5.34
N VAL A 31 -1.88 2.65 -6.46
CA VAL A 31 -1.92 3.84 -7.32
C VAL A 31 -3.07 4.78 -6.96
N HIS A 32 -3.67 4.62 -5.78
CA HIS A 32 -4.78 5.45 -5.28
C HIS A 32 -6.02 5.44 -6.21
N THR A 33 -6.32 4.29 -6.82
CA THR A 33 -7.53 4.14 -7.63
C THR A 33 -8.77 4.34 -6.74
N PRO A 34 -9.76 5.16 -7.15
CA PRO A 34 -10.97 5.36 -6.37
C PRO A 34 -11.68 4.04 -6.06
N SER A 35 -12.12 3.84 -4.81
CA SER A 35 -12.74 2.59 -4.37
C SER A 35 -13.92 2.16 -5.23
N ARG A 36 -14.70 3.12 -5.78
CA ARG A 36 -15.80 2.81 -6.70
C ARG A 36 -15.35 2.13 -8.00
N VAL A 37 -14.16 2.46 -8.51
CA VAL A 37 -13.59 1.82 -9.69
C VAL A 37 -13.12 0.41 -9.34
N ILE A 38 -12.51 0.24 -8.17
CA ILE A 38 -12.11 -1.08 -7.66
C ILE A 38 -13.34 -1.97 -7.47
N ASP A 39 -14.41 -1.44 -6.89
CA ASP A 39 -15.66 -2.19 -6.68
C ASP A 39 -16.32 -2.58 -8.00
N LEU A 40 -16.35 -1.68 -9.01
CA LEU A 40 -16.78 -2.01 -10.37
C LEU A 40 -15.96 -3.19 -10.92
N LEU A 41 -14.63 -3.09 -10.87
CA LEU A 41 -13.73 -4.14 -11.36
C LEU A 41 -13.90 -5.45 -10.59
N SER A 42 -14.27 -5.39 -9.31
CA SER A 42 -14.57 -6.58 -8.53
C SER A 42 -15.86 -7.27 -8.93
N HIS A 43 -16.92 -6.49 -9.22
CA HIS A 43 -18.15 -7.03 -9.80
C HIS A 43 -17.94 -7.61 -11.21
N ALA A 44 -16.94 -7.11 -11.96
CA ALA A 44 -16.55 -7.66 -13.24
C ALA A 44 -15.60 -8.88 -13.14
N GLY A 45 -15.25 -9.33 -11.94
CA GLY A 45 -14.35 -10.49 -11.73
C GLY A 45 -12.86 -10.19 -12.03
N ILE A 46 -12.48 -8.92 -12.08
CA ILE A 46 -11.12 -8.47 -12.44
C ILE A 46 -10.27 -8.24 -11.19
N SER A 47 -10.89 -7.79 -10.10
CA SER A 47 -10.24 -7.44 -8.84
C SER A 47 -10.99 -8.04 -7.65
N VAL A 48 -10.37 -8.07 -6.48
CA VAL A 48 -11.11 -8.18 -5.22
C VAL A 48 -11.78 -6.85 -4.88
N ALA A 49 -12.82 -6.89 -4.04
CA ALA A 49 -13.52 -5.70 -3.57
C ALA A 49 -12.62 -4.76 -2.76
N ALA A 50 -12.91 -3.46 -2.77
CA ALA A 50 -12.12 -2.48 -2.02
C ALA A 50 -12.13 -2.77 -0.51
N SER A 51 -13.24 -3.24 0.02
CA SER A 51 -13.37 -3.65 1.44
C SER A 51 -12.46 -4.82 1.81
N THR A 52 -12.24 -5.76 0.89
CA THR A 52 -11.31 -6.88 1.08
C THR A 52 -9.86 -6.41 1.09
N LEU A 53 -9.51 -5.45 0.23
CA LEU A 53 -8.17 -4.86 0.20
C LEU A 53 -7.84 -4.12 1.50
N LEU A 54 -8.80 -3.36 2.05
CA LEU A 54 -8.63 -2.69 3.34
C LEU A 54 -8.36 -3.69 4.47
N LYS A 55 -9.12 -4.79 4.55
CA LYS A 55 -8.88 -5.85 5.54
C LYS A 55 -7.53 -6.54 5.35
N MET A 56 -7.12 -6.74 4.11
CA MET A 56 -5.82 -7.31 3.79
C MET A 56 -4.68 -6.39 4.24
N ASP A 57 -4.83 -5.08 4.02
CA ASP A 57 -3.88 -4.06 4.48
C ASP A 57 -3.79 -4.02 6.01
N GLU A 58 -4.93 -3.98 6.70
CA GLU A 58 -4.99 -4.05 8.17
C GLU A 58 -4.32 -5.32 8.72
N SER A 59 -4.60 -6.47 8.09
CA SER A 59 -3.97 -7.75 8.48
C SER A 59 -2.46 -7.75 8.24
N LEU A 60 -2.01 -7.21 7.11
CA LEU A 60 -0.60 -7.11 6.77
C LEU A 60 0.14 -6.20 7.75
N ILE A 61 -0.44 -5.04 8.08
CA ILE A 61 0.09 -4.12 9.08
C ILE A 61 0.17 -4.81 10.45
N GLY A 62 -0.87 -5.54 10.84
CA GLY A 62 -0.88 -6.33 12.08
C GLY A 62 0.28 -7.32 12.15
N GLN A 63 0.49 -8.11 11.10
CA GLN A 63 1.59 -9.09 11.02
C GLN A 63 2.97 -8.41 11.02
N CYS A 64 3.13 -7.31 10.29
CA CYS A 64 4.37 -6.53 10.28
C CYS A 64 4.69 -5.97 11.67
N LYS A 65 3.69 -5.45 12.37
CA LYS A 65 3.85 -4.95 13.75
C LYS A 65 4.29 -6.07 14.69
N GLU A 66 3.68 -7.24 14.60
CA GLU A 66 4.07 -8.40 15.41
C GLU A 66 5.53 -8.81 15.14
N LYS A 67 5.95 -8.86 13.87
CA LYS A 67 7.35 -9.16 13.50
C LYS A 67 8.32 -8.14 14.07
N ILE A 68 8.01 -6.85 13.98
CA ILE A 68 8.85 -5.78 14.54
C ILE A 68 8.95 -5.93 16.07
N ILE A 69 7.85 -6.19 16.77
CA ILE A 69 7.85 -6.38 18.23
C ILE A 69 8.67 -7.62 18.62
N GLN A 70 8.55 -8.71 17.87
CA GLN A 70 9.33 -9.93 18.11
C GLN A 70 10.82 -9.69 17.90
N ALA A 71 11.20 -9.04 16.80
CA ALA A 71 12.58 -8.66 16.52
C ALA A 71 13.16 -7.74 17.59
N TRP A 72 12.36 -6.78 18.07
CA TRP A 72 12.74 -5.88 19.17
C TRP A 72 13.02 -6.63 20.47
N LYS A 73 12.14 -7.56 20.86
CA LYS A 73 12.34 -8.42 22.05
C LYS A 73 13.58 -9.30 21.96
N GLY A 74 13.92 -9.75 20.75
CA GLY A 74 15.11 -10.54 20.47
C GLY A 74 16.39 -9.72 20.31
N PHE A 75 16.33 -8.39 20.45
CA PHE A 75 17.44 -7.47 20.13
C PHE A 75 17.99 -7.62 18.70
N LEU A 76 17.19 -8.16 17.78
CA LEU A 76 17.50 -8.32 16.35
C LEU A 76 16.88 -7.18 15.56
N ILE A 77 17.24 -5.94 15.91
CA ILE A 77 16.71 -4.75 15.24
C ILE A 77 17.85 -3.83 14.80
N GLY A 78 17.78 -3.37 13.55
CA GLY A 78 18.60 -2.29 13.03
C GLY A 78 17.82 -0.98 13.04
N THR A 79 18.51 0.14 13.19
CA THR A 79 17.94 1.48 13.03
C THR A 79 18.45 2.08 11.73
N ALA A 80 17.53 2.38 10.81
CA ALA A 80 17.81 3.15 9.61
C ALA A 80 17.38 4.59 9.83
N TYR A 81 18.29 5.54 9.60
CA TYR A 81 17.99 6.96 9.64
C TYR A 81 17.83 7.49 8.22
N ASP A 82 16.83 8.33 8.02
CA ASP A 82 16.59 9.00 6.74
C ASP A 82 16.20 10.46 6.98
N ASN A 83 16.58 11.35 6.06
CA ASN A 83 16.22 12.77 6.12
C ASN A 83 14.96 12.99 5.29
N LEU A 84 13.86 13.37 5.95
CA LEU A 84 12.61 13.74 5.33
C LEU A 84 12.55 15.25 5.13
N ASP A 85 12.66 15.67 3.88
CA ASP A 85 12.60 17.06 3.48
C ASP A 85 11.22 17.41 2.89
N PHE A 86 10.52 18.32 3.55
CA PHE A 86 9.21 18.81 3.14
C PHE A 86 9.32 20.23 2.61
N THR A 87 8.88 20.44 1.37
CA THR A 87 8.82 21.76 0.75
C THR A 87 7.36 22.19 0.59
N PHE A 88 6.92 23.15 1.41
CA PHE A 88 5.59 23.76 1.33
C PHE A 88 5.64 24.93 0.36
N LYS A 89 5.30 24.66 -0.91
CA LYS A 89 5.27 25.66 -1.97
C LYS A 89 4.03 26.55 -1.85
N THR A 90 4.21 27.87 -1.94
CA THR A 90 3.12 28.83 -2.12
C THR A 90 2.84 29.02 -3.60
N LYS A 91 1.56 29.21 -3.98
CA LYS A 91 1.13 29.36 -5.39
C LYS A 91 1.80 30.55 -6.08
N GLN A 92 2.09 31.61 -5.32
CA GLN A 92 2.79 32.80 -5.79
C GLN A 92 3.64 33.34 -4.63
N PRO A 93 4.97 33.13 -4.64
CA PRO A 93 5.85 33.58 -3.57
C PRO A 93 5.87 35.12 -3.53
N THR A 94 5.58 35.70 -2.37
CA THR A 94 5.74 37.15 -2.13
C THR A 94 6.93 37.39 -1.21
N LEU A 95 7.38 38.65 -1.09
CA LEU A 95 8.48 39.04 -0.20
C LEU A 95 8.22 38.63 1.26
N GLU A 96 6.95 38.60 1.67
CA GLU A 96 6.51 38.27 3.03
C GLU A 96 6.16 36.77 3.19
N ASN A 97 5.93 36.02 2.11
CA ASN A 97 5.52 34.61 2.17
C ASN A 97 6.11 33.79 1.02
N GLY A 98 7.41 33.50 1.12
CA GLY A 98 8.21 32.80 0.10
C GLY A 98 8.05 31.28 0.04
N GLY A 99 7.20 30.69 0.86
CA GLY A 99 7.13 29.23 1.08
C GLY A 99 7.99 28.77 2.26
N ARG A 100 7.72 27.56 2.76
CA ARG A 100 8.40 27.00 3.95
C ARG A 100 9.10 25.70 3.60
N PHE A 101 10.32 25.54 4.08
CA PHE A 101 11.05 24.28 4.03
C PHE A 101 11.17 23.72 5.45
N LEU A 102 10.91 22.41 5.60
CA LEU A 102 11.04 21.69 6.85
C LEU A 102 11.87 20.45 6.59
N SER A 103 13.06 20.38 7.20
CA SER A 103 13.89 19.17 7.21
C SER A 103 13.72 18.48 8.56
N THR A 104 13.50 17.17 8.54
CA THR A 104 13.42 16.35 9.76
C THR A 104 14.13 15.03 9.54
N THR A 105 14.83 14.52 10.55
CA THR A 105 15.45 13.21 10.50
C THR A 105 14.50 12.18 11.11
N SER A 106 14.09 11.19 10.33
CA SER A 106 13.28 10.06 10.76
C SER A 106 14.17 8.86 11.06
N ALA A 107 13.73 8.02 12.00
CA ALA A 107 14.37 6.74 12.30
C ALA A 107 13.34 5.62 12.13
N THR A 108 13.72 4.57 11.41
CA THR A 108 12.89 3.38 11.16
C THR A 108 13.56 2.14 11.75
N PHE A 109 12.80 1.38 12.53
CA PHE A 109 13.24 0.08 13.05
C PHE A 109 13.07 -1.00 12.00
N LEU A 110 14.15 -1.70 11.68
CA LEU A 110 14.17 -2.80 10.73
C LEU A 110 14.48 -4.10 11.47
N PRO A 111 13.65 -5.15 11.35
CA PRO A 111 14.00 -6.47 11.87
C PRO A 111 15.23 -7.01 11.12
N LEU A 112 16.19 -7.59 11.85
CA LEU A 112 17.42 -8.21 11.32
C LEU A 112 17.28 -9.72 11.11
#